data_AF-A0A0R1E1L2-F1
#
_entry.id   AF-A0A0R1E1L2-F1
#
_cell.length_a   1.000
_cell.length_b   1.000
_cell.length_c   1.000
_cell.angle_alpha   90.00
_cell.angle_beta   90.00
_cell.angle_gamma   90.00
#
_symmetry.space_group_name_H-M   'P 1'
#
loop_
_entity.id
_entity.type
_entity.pdbx_description
1 polymer ?
#
loop_
_entity_poly.entity_id
_entity_poly.type
_entity_poly.pdbx_seq_one_letter_code
_entity_poly.pdbx_strand_id
1 'polypeptide(L)'
;MKLSVAFTIVIRMFLGLAIAFPTHHIERHIPYGMDDFYPFIARNSSDVLPLSKNLTQIQRLRWADKCVQFRKKCTLAEHCCSLRCLKRFYRCIT
;
A
#
# COMPACT_ATOMS: atom_id res chain seq x y z
N MET A 1 14.24 -17.97 -54.64
CA MET A 1 14.65 -18.81 -53.49
C MET A 1 15.25 -18.03 -52.32
N LYS A 2 16.13 -17.02 -52.53
CA LYS A 2 16.79 -16.27 -51.43
C LYS A 2 15.83 -15.47 -50.53
N LEU A 3 14.78 -14.87 -51.11
CA LEU A 3 13.77 -14.12 -50.34
C LEU A 3 12.97 -15.00 -49.37
N SER A 4 12.63 -16.22 -49.76
CA SER A 4 11.84 -17.14 -48.93
C SER A 4 12.59 -17.52 -47.66
N VAL A 5 13.90 -17.79 -47.77
CA VAL A 5 14.75 -18.09 -46.60
C VAL A 5 14.84 -16.89 -45.65
N ALA A 6 15.01 -15.68 -46.18
CA ALA A 6 15.05 -14.46 -45.37
C ALA A 6 13.73 -14.26 -44.60
N PHE A 7 12.57 -14.46 -45.24
CA PHE A 7 11.27 -14.39 -44.58
C PHE A 7 11.14 -15.43 -43.46
N THR A 8 11.58 -16.67 -43.68
CA THR A 8 11.49 -17.71 -42.64
C THR A 8 12.35 -17.40 -41.41
N ILE A 9 13.52 -16.78 -41.59
CA ILE A 9 14.40 -16.41 -40.48
C ILE A 9 13.75 -15.29 -39.65
N VAL A 10 13.22 -14.27 -40.32
CA VAL A 10 12.54 -13.15 -39.66
C VAL A 10 11.34 -13.64 -38.85
N ILE A 11 10.51 -14.52 -39.44
CA ILE A 11 9.35 -15.10 -38.75
C ILE A 11 9.77 -15.89 -37.51
N ARG A 12 10.82 -16.72 -37.59
CA ARG A 12 11.30 -17.48 -36.44
C ARG A 12 11.90 -16.59 -35.35
N MET A 13 12.53 -15.48 -35.72
CA MET A 13 13.08 -14.52 -34.76
C MET A 13 11.96 -13.82 -33.98
N PHE A 14 10.89 -13.40 -34.66
CA PHE A 14 9.71 -12.81 -34.00
C PHE A 14 8.94 -13.84 -33.16
N LEU A 15 8.83 -15.09 -33.61
CA LEU A 15 8.19 -16.16 -32.84
C LEU A 15 8.99 -16.49 -31.58
N GLY A 16 10.31 -16.62 -31.67
CA GLY A 16 11.18 -16.84 -30.52
C GLY A 16 11.11 -15.70 -29.50
N LEU A 17 11.02 -14.45 -29.98
CA LEU A 17 10.86 -13.28 -29.14
C LEU A 17 9.51 -13.29 -28.40
N ALA A 18 8.42 -13.65 -29.07
CA ALA A 18 7.09 -13.73 -28.44
C ALA A 18 6.98 -14.82 -27.36
N ILE A 19 7.75 -15.91 -27.48
CA ILE A 19 7.80 -16.99 -26.47
C ILE A 19 8.76 -16.64 -25.33
N ALA A 20 9.85 -15.93 -25.63
CA ALA A 20 10.84 -15.48 -24.65
C ALA A 20 10.40 -14.25 -23.86
N PHE A 21 9.41 -13.49 -24.34
CA PHE A 21 8.77 -12.47 -23.52
C PHE A 21 7.98 -13.18 -22.42
N PRO A 22 8.40 -13.07 -21.15
CA PRO A 22 7.52 -13.46 -20.08
C PRO A 22 6.30 -12.56 -20.24
N THR A 23 5.16 -13.16 -20.53
CA THR A 23 3.88 -12.52 -20.25
C THR A 23 3.94 -12.17 -18.77
N HIS A 24 4.32 -10.93 -18.49
CA HIS A 24 4.23 -10.31 -17.18
C HIS A 24 2.73 -10.14 -16.88
N HIS A 25 2.00 -11.25 -16.83
CA HIS A 25 0.93 -11.39 -15.87
C HIS A 25 1.63 -11.33 -14.52
N ILE A 26 1.84 -10.10 -14.08
CA ILE A 26 2.03 -9.74 -12.68
C ILE A 26 0.66 -9.98 -12.03
N GLU A 27 0.24 -11.24 -12.02
CA GLU A 27 -0.77 -11.73 -11.12
C GLU A 27 -0.02 -11.86 -9.80
N ARG A 28 0.14 -10.71 -9.13
CA ARG A 28 0.56 -10.68 -7.74
C ARG A 28 -0.53 -11.43 -6.98
N HIS A 29 -0.36 -12.73 -6.83
CA HIS A 29 -0.94 -13.44 -5.72
C HIS A 29 -0.31 -12.83 -4.46
N ILE A 30 -0.91 -11.73 -4.00
CA ILE A 30 -0.69 -11.25 -2.66
C ILE A 30 -1.27 -12.36 -1.78
N PRO A 31 -0.46 -13.03 -0.95
CA PRO A 31 -0.99 -14.05 -0.05
C PRO A 31 -2.05 -13.38 0.81
N TYR A 32 -3.25 -13.97 0.81
CA TYR A 32 -4.43 -13.47 1.51
C TYR A 32 -4.05 -13.14 2.96
N GLY A 33 -4.05 -11.85 3.31
CA GLY A 33 -3.58 -11.35 4.60
C GLY A 33 -2.36 -10.41 4.57
N MET A 34 -1.70 -10.21 3.43
CA MET A 34 -0.62 -9.21 3.28
C MET A 34 -1.08 -7.85 2.71
N ASP A 35 -2.34 -7.71 2.29
CA ASP A 35 -2.90 -6.47 1.73
C ASP A 35 -2.95 -5.32 2.76
N ASP A 36 -3.03 -5.68 4.05
CA ASP A 36 -3.05 -4.76 5.20
C ASP A 36 -1.66 -4.19 5.56
N PHE A 37 -0.59 -4.67 4.93
CA PHE A 37 0.79 -4.49 5.42
C PHE A 37 1.71 -3.72 4.49
N TYR A 38 1.22 -3.15 3.40
CA TYR A 38 2.01 -2.14 2.70
C TYR A 38 2.18 -0.93 3.63
N PRO A 39 3.40 -0.41 3.86
CA PRO A 39 3.56 0.88 4.49
C PRO A 39 2.88 1.89 3.56
N PHE A 40 1.61 2.19 3.83
CA PHE A 40 0.94 3.34 3.26
C PHE A 40 1.69 4.52 3.85
N ILE A 41 2.73 4.95 3.14
CA ILE A 41 3.38 6.23 3.36
C ILE A 41 2.24 7.21 3.14
N ALA A 42 1.60 7.61 4.25
CA ALA A 42 0.52 8.59 4.28
C ALA A 42 1.11 9.91 3.83
N ARG A 43 1.30 10.06 2.52
CA ARG A 43 1.88 11.24 1.89
C ARG A 43 0.91 12.40 1.95
N ASN A 44 -0.38 12.11 2.15
CA ASN A 44 -1.45 13.09 2.21
C ASN A 44 -2.15 13.05 3.58
N SER A 45 -2.28 14.21 4.21
CA SER A 45 -3.01 14.40 5.48
C SER A 45 -4.50 14.04 5.39
N SER A 46 -5.05 13.91 4.18
CA SER A 46 -6.45 13.50 3.93
C SER A 46 -6.77 12.07 4.37
N ASP A 47 -5.76 11.21 4.42
CA ASP A 47 -5.95 9.78 4.71
C ASP A 47 -5.97 9.51 6.21
N VAL A 48 -5.57 10.49 7.01
CA VAL A 48 -5.49 10.41 8.47
C VAL A 48 -6.67 11.15 9.08
N LEU A 49 -7.24 10.60 10.16
CA LEU A 49 -8.23 11.29 10.96
C LEU A 49 -7.62 12.59 11.51
N PRO A 50 -8.32 13.73 11.40
CA PRO A 50 -7.87 14.96 12.02
C PRO A 50 -7.90 14.83 13.54
N LEU A 51 -7.07 15.64 14.22
CA LEU A 51 -7.21 15.81 15.67
C LEU A 51 -8.60 16.35 16.01
N SER A 52 -9.17 15.82 17.08
CA SER A 52 -10.44 16.26 17.62
C SER A 52 -10.33 17.68 18.17
N LYS A 53 -11.21 18.54 17.67
CA LYS A 53 -11.41 19.91 18.18
C LYS A 53 -12.26 19.95 19.45
N ASN A 54 -12.88 18.82 19.82
CA ASN A 54 -13.85 18.74 20.91
C ASN A 54 -13.24 18.17 22.21
N LEU A 55 -11.98 17.75 22.20
CA LEU A 55 -11.29 17.23 23.38
C LEU A 55 -10.77 18.38 24.26
N THR A 56 -11.00 18.27 25.57
CA THR A 56 -10.37 19.16 26.54
C THR A 56 -8.89 18.80 26.73
N GLN A 57 -8.10 19.73 27.28
CA GLN A 57 -6.67 19.52 27.53
C GLN A 57 -6.41 18.31 28.43
N ILE A 58 -7.22 18.13 29.49
CA ILE A 58 -7.10 16.99 30.41
C ILE A 58 -7.38 15.66 29.69
N GLN A 59 -8.35 15.63 28.77
CA GLN A 59 -8.64 14.42 27.99
C GLN A 59 -7.50 14.09 27.04
N ARG A 60 -6.88 15.10 26.40
CA ARG A 60 -5.69 14.88 25.57
C ARG A 60 -4.52 14.32 26.37
N LEU A 61 -4.27 14.82 27.57
CA LEU A 61 -3.25 14.28 28.47
C LEU A 61 -3.53 12.82 28.84
N ARG A 62 -4.79 12.48 29.18
CA ARG A 62 -5.17 11.08 29.46
C ARG A 62 -4.95 10.14 28.27
N TRP A 63 -5.19 10.61 27.05
CA TRP A 63 -4.93 9.83 25.84
C TRP A 63 -3.45 9.71 25.52
N ALA A 64 -2.65 10.76 25.77
CA ALA A 64 -1.21 10.72 25.61
C ALA A 64 -0.57 9.68 26.55
N ASP A 65 -1.02 9.60 27.81
CA ASP A 65 -0.52 8.62 28.78
C ASP A 65 -0.90 7.16 28.42
N LYS A 66 -2.06 6.98 27.77
CA LYS A 66 -2.62 5.66 27.42
C LYS A 66 -2.59 5.40 25.91
N CYS A 67 -1.69 6.06 25.20
CA CYS A 67 -1.66 5.99 23.76
C CYS A 67 -1.32 4.55 23.31
N VAL A 68 -1.87 4.15 22.17
CA VAL A 68 -1.64 2.83 21.59
C VAL A 68 -0.57 2.90 20.51
N GLN A 69 0.20 1.81 20.42
CA GLN A 69 1.30 1.68 19.47
C GLN A 69 0.81 1.44 18.03
N PHE A 70 1.76 1.44 17.09
CA PHE A 70 1.54 1.18 15.68
C PHE A 70 0.65 -0.05 15.42
N ARG A 71 -0.21 0.04 14.40
CA ARG A 71 -1.19 -0.99 13.96
C ARG A 71 -2.30 -1.34 14.96
N LYS A 72 -2.33 -0.75 16.14
CA LYS A 72 -3.47 -0.90 17.05
C LYS A 72 -4.68 -0.13 16.52
N LYS A 73 -5.87 -0.60 16.86
CA LYS A 73 -7.14 0.03 16.46
C LYS A 73 -7.26 1.40 17.11
N CYS A 74 -7.76 2.37 16.35
CA CYS A 74 -7.97 3.74 16.80
C CYS A 74 -9.27 4.29 16.21
N THR A 75 -9.97 5.12 16.98
CA THR A 75 -11.15 5.87 16.52
C THR A 75 -10.84 7.36 16.37
N LEU A 76 -9.81 7.82 17.07
CA LEU A 76 -9.32 9.20 17.10
C LEU A 76 -7.82 9.19 16.81
N ALA A 77 -7.31 10.29 16.25
CA ALA A 77 -5.87 10.49 16.08
C ALA A 77 -5.14 10.44 17.43
N GLU A 78 -5.73 11.03 18.47
CA GLU A 78 -5.18 11.12 19.83
C GLU A 78 -5.02 9.78 20.53
N HIS A 79 -5.71 8.72 20.09
CA HIS A 79 -5.48 7.39 20.64
C HIS A 79 -4.09 6.85 20.27
N CYS A 80 -3.53 7.27 19.14
CA CYS A 80 -2.24 6.78 18.65
C CYS A 80 -1.10 7.60 19.25
N CYS A 81 -0.01 6.94 19.66
CA CYS A 81 1.17 7.66 20.17
C CYS A 81 1.82 8.57 19.11
N SER A 82 1.62 8.25 17.82
CA SER A 82 2.04 9.08 16.68
C SER A 82 1.06 10.21 16.34
N LEU A 83 -0.09 10.27 17.03
CA LEU A 83 -1.23 11.13 16.71
C LEU A 83 -1.79 10.93 15.29
N ARG A 84 -1.53 9.76 14.69
CA ARG A 84 -1.96 9.45 13.32
C ARG A 84 -2.77 8.16 13.29
N CYS A 85 -4.06 8.30 12.99
CA CYS A 85 -4.99 7.21 12.80
C CYS A 85 -5.48 7.18 11.34
N LEU A 86 -5.31 6.06 10.65
CA LEU A 86 -5.67 5.93 9.24
C LEU A 86 -7.19 5.78 9.08
N LYS A 87 -7.84 6.67 8.32
CA LYS A 87 -9.31 6.73 8.20
C LYS A 87 -9.94 5.48 7.58
N ARG A 88 -9.25 4.84 6.63
CA ARG A 88 -9.76 3.67 5.91
C ARG A 88 -9.80 2.41 6.77
N PHE A 89 -8.81 2.23 7.64
CA PHE A 89 -8.60 0.99 8.40
C PHE A 89 -8.76 1.17 9.91
N TYR A 90 -8.89 2.41 10.38
CA TYR A 90 -8.98 2.75 11.80
C TYR A 90 -7.83 2.15 12.62
N ARG A 91 -6.61 2.29 12.09
CA ARG A 91 -5.37 1.78 12.71
C ARG A 91 -4.30 2.87 12.81
N CYS A 92 -3.50 2.79 13.86
CA CYS A 92 -2.40 3.72 14.08
C CYS A 92 -1.27 3.51 13.09
N ILE A 93 -0.75 4.60 12.55
CA ILE A 93 0.40 4.62 11.64
C ILE A 93 1.57 5.37 12.28
N THR A 94 2.79 5.18 11.79
CA THR A 94 3.97 5.91 12.27
C THR A 94 4.02 7.35 11.76
#